data_AF-A0A2S9PRU6-F1
#
_entry.id   AF-A0A2S9PRU6-F1
#
_cell.length_a   1.000
_cell.length_b   1.000
_cell.length_c   1.000
_cell.angle_alpha   90.00
_cell.angle_beta   90.00
_cell.angle_gamma   90.00
#
_symmetry.space_group_name_H-M   'P 1'
#
loop_
_entity.id
_entity.type
_entity.pdbx_description
1 polymer ?
#
loop_
_entity_poly.entity_id
_entity_poly.type
_entity_poly.pdbx_seq_one_letter_code
_entity_poly.pdbx_strand_id
1 'polypeptide(L)'
;MALVGAGVTVQSASASASEDTGARVLSVSAAGSLSASLQRDLGGGAAGAFYDASARKLVVNVVDEAAAKRVRAAGGEARIV
;
A
#
# COMPACT_ATOMS: atom_id res chain seq x y z
N MET A 1 -31.48 -30.30 -15.00
CA MET A 1 -30.08 -30.36 -14.53
C MET A 1 -29.19 -29.98 -15.71
N ALA A 2 -28.07 -29.27 -15.65
CA ALA A 2 -27.39 -28.44 -14.62
C ALA A 2 -26.24 -27.70 -15.38
N LEU A 3 -25.73 -26.51 -15.02
CA LEU A 3 -26.00 -25.52 -13.97
C LEU A 3 -25.54 -24.12 -14.48
N VAL A 4 -25.87 -23.02 -13.80
CA VAL A 4 -25.25 -21.69 -14.06
C VAL A 4 -23.95 -21.57 -13.26
N GLY A 5 -22.89 -21.03 -13.87
CA GLY A 5 -21.63 -20.70 -13.21
C GLY A 5 -21.05 -19.38 -13.72
N ALA A 6 -21.20 -18.31 -12.94
CA ALA A 6 -20.63 -17.01 -13.26
C ALA A 6 -19.11 -16.99 -12.95
N GLY A 7 -18.28 -16.88 -13.99
CA GLY A 7 -16.83 -16.66 -13.87
C GLY A 7 -16.47 -15.24 -14.26
N VAL A 8 -16.41 -14.32 -13.30
CA VAL A 8 -15.94 -12.94 -13.56
C VAL A 8 -14.46 -12.97 -13.94
N THR A 9 -14.16 -12.57 -15.18
CA THR A 9 -12.79 -12.45 -15.67
C THR A 9 -12.13 -11.16 -15.20
N VAL A 10 -11.71 -11.11 -13.93
CA VAL A 10 -10.72 -10.14 -13.45
C VAL A 10 -9.37 -10.80 -13.19
N GLN A 11 -8.81 -11.42 -14.23
CA GLN A 11 -7.35 -11.46 -14.38
C GLN A 11 -6.84 -10.10 -14.91
N SER A 12 -7.24 -9.01 -14.26
CA SER A 12 -6.51 -7.74 -14.31
C SER A 12 -5.50 -7.72 -13.16
N ALA A 13 -4.75 -8.82 -13.05
CA ALA A 13 -3.47 -8.80 -12.35
C ALA A 13 -2.53 -7.98 -13.23
N SER A 14 -2.44 -6.68 -12.96
CA SER A 14 -1.59 -5.74 -13.70
C SER A 14 -0.11 -5.96 -13.35
N ALA A 15 0.38 -7.18 -13.64
CA ALA A 15 1.76 -7.61 -13.50
C ALA A 15 2.55 -7.15 -14.73
N SER A 16 2.60 -5.83 -14.93
CA SER A 16 3.38 -5.16 -15.97
C SER A 16 3.83 -3.80 -15.45
N ALA A 17 4.69 -3.84 -14.44
CA ALA A 17 5.57 -2.75 -14.09
C ALA A 17 7.00 -3.26 -14.32
N SER A 18 7.55 -2.91 -15.49
CA SER A 18 8.92 -3.21 -15.87
C SER A 18 9.92 -2.64 -14.86
N GLU A 19 11.14 -3.16 -14.94
CA GLU A 19 12.31 -2.68 -14.21
C GLU A 19 12.46 -1.15 -14.30
N ASP A 20 12.27 -0.43 -13.19
CA ASP A 20 12.79 0.92 -13.02
C ASP A 20 13.67 0.95 -11.78
N THR A 21 14.96 0.76 -12.00
CA THR A 21 16.01 0.97 -10.98
C THR A 21 16.22 2.48 -10.80
N GLY A 22 15.20 3.13 -10.24
CA GLY A 22 15.15 4.56 -10.05
C GLY A 22 14.70 4.91 -8.63
N ALA A 23 15.60 5.47 -7.82
CA ALA A 23 15.22 6.21 -6.61
C ALA A 23 14.52 7.51 -7.02
N ARG A 24 13.26 7.42 -7.50
CA ARG A 24 12.59 8.49 -8.23
C ARG A 24 11.11 8.60 -7.88
N VAL A 25 10.89 8.83 -6.57
CA VAL A 25 9.59 9.19 -5.98
C VAL A 25 8.61 8.01 -5.93
N LEU A 26 7.78 7.94 -4.89
CA LEU A 26 6.84 6.84 -4.70
C LEU A 26 5.77 6.85 -5.81
N SER A 27 5.90 6.00 -6.82
CA SER A 27 4.81 5.75 -7.78
C SER A 27 3.63 5.07 -7.09
N VAL A 28 2.42 5.20 -7.63
CA VAL A 28 1.19 4.63 -7.05
C VAL A 28 1.33 3.12 -6.79
N SER A 29 1.95 2.37 -7.70
CA SER A 29 2.23 0.94 -7.52
C SER A 29 3.22 0.66 -6.38
N ALA A 30 4.25 1.49 -6.20
CA ALA A 30 5.22 1.36 -5.11
C ALA A 30 4.57 1.74 -3.76
N ALA A 31 3.71 2.76 -3.73
CA ALA A 31 2.90 3.12 -2.59
C ALA A 31 1.93 2.00 -2.19
N GLY A 32 1.31 1.32 -3.17
CA GLY A 32 0.48 0.13 -2.95
C GLY A 32 1.27 -1.03 -2.35
N SER A 33 2.43 -1.36 -2.90
CA SER A 33 3.33 -2.40 -2.36
C SER A 33 3.80 -2.10 -0.94
N LEU A 34 4.16 -0.83 -0.67
CA LEU A 34 4.54 -0.37 0.67
C LEU A 34 3.36 -0.43 1.64
N SER A 35 2.16 -0.02 1.23
CA SER A 35 0.95 -0.13 2.06
C SER A 35 0.65 -1.60 2.39
N ALA A 36 0.83 -2.51 1.45
CA ALA A 36 0.59 -3.95 1.65
C ALA A 36 1.64 -4.61 2.56
N SER A 37 2.91 -4.17 2.53
CA SER A 37 3.90 -4.63 3.50
C SER A 37 3.64 -4.06 4.89
N LEU A 38 3.38 -2.75 5.02
CA LEU A 38 3.04 -2.12 6.28
C LEU A 38 1.79 -2.71 6.94
N GLN A 39 0.75 -3.02 6.16
CA GLN A 39 -0.47 -3.61 6.73
C GLN A 39 -0.25 -5.04 7.25
N ARG A 40 0.71 -5.80 6.68
CA ARG A 40 1.15 -7.08 7.28
C ARG A 40 2.01 -6.87 8.53
N ASP A 41 2.83 -5.82 8.55
CA ASP A 41 3.81 -5.56 9.61
C ASP A 41 3.16 -4.95 10.88
N LEU A 42 2.21 -4.02 10.70
CA LEU A 42 1.43 -3.38 11.76
C LEU A 42 0.16 -4.17 12.15
N GLY A 43 -0.41 -4.96 11.25
CA GLY A 43 -1.73 -5.55 11.43
C GLY A 43 -2.78 -4.48 11.76
N GLY A 44 -3.46 -4.62 12.90
CA GLY A 44 -4.44 -3.65 13.41
C GLY A 44 -3.87 -2.31 13.89
N GLY A 45 -2.53 -2.13 13.91
CA GLY A 45 -1.89 -0.86 14.27
C GLY A 45 -2.01 0.25 13.22
N ALA A 46 -2.47 -0.08 12.00
CA ALA A 46 -2.75 0.87 10.92
C ALA A 46 -4.26 1.10 10.78
N ALA A 47 -4.69 2.36 10.85
CA ALA A 47 -6.07 2.78 10.59
C ALA A 47 -6.36 3.03 9.10
N GLY A 48 -5.33 2.98 8.25
CA GLY A 48 -5.43 3.11 6.79
C GLY A 48 -4.23 3.87 6.21
N ALA A 49 -4.05 3.81 4.90
CA ALA A 49 -3.00 4.53 4.20
C ALA A 49 -3.51 5.14 2.90
N PHE A 50 -2.94 6.27 2.50
CA PHE A 50 -3.22 6.93 1.23
C PHE A 50 -1.93 7.46 0.61
N TYR A 51 -1.89 7.49 -0.72
CA TYR A 51 -0.80 8.14 -1.43
C TYR A 51 -1.13 9.63 -1.59
N ASP A 52 -0.36 10.49 -0.95
CA ASP A 52 -0.40 11.93 -1.18
C ASP A 52 0.39 12.23 -2.46
N ALA A 53 -0.32 12.58 -3.54
CA ALA A 53 0.27 12.86 -4.83
C ALA A 53 0.97 14.25 -4.91
N SER A 54 0.75 15.13 -3.94
CA SER A 54 1.32 16.49 -3.90
C SER A 54 2.72 16.46 -3.26
N ALA A 55 2.84 15.82 -2.10
CA ALA A 55 4.11 15.49 -1.46
C ALA A 55 4.80 14.29 -2.13
N ARG A 56 4.03 13.50 -2.90
CA ARG A 56 4.44 12.27 -3.60
C ARG A 56 4.98 11.19 -2.64
N LYS A 57 4.25 10.98 -1.53
CA LYS A 57 4.57 10.06 -0.42
C LYS A 57 3.37 9.18 -0.05
N LEU A 58 3.62 8.03 0.57
CA LEU A 58 2.58 7.28 1.28
C LEU A 58 2.41 7.88 2.68
N VAL A 59 1.21 8.34 3.01
CA VAL A 59 0.80 8.76 4.35
C VAL A 59 0.00 7.61 4.98
N VAL A 60 0.33 7.25 6.21
CA VAL A 60 -0.29 6.12 6.93
C VAL A 60 -0.83 6.62 8.26
N ASN A 61 -2.14 6.47 8.44
CA ASN A 61 -2.82 6.73 9.69
C ASN A 61 -2.61 5.52 10.61
N VAL A 62 -2.16 5.75 11.83
CA VAL A 62 -1.83 4.72 12.82
C VAL A 62 -2.38 5.09 14.19
N VAL A 63 -2.64 4.09 15.02
CA VAL A 63 -3.26 4.28 16.36
C VAL A 63 -2.23 4.33 17.51
N ASP A 64 -0.93 4.20 17.20
CA ASP A 64 0.13 4.14 18.21
C ASP A 64 1.51 4.61 17.67
N GLU A 65 2.41 5.01 18.56
CA GLU A 65 3.76 5.45 18.23
C GLU A 65 4.68 4.34 17.70
N ALA A 66 4.56 3.09 18.16
CA ALA A 66 5.37 1.99 17.65
C ALA A 66 5.03 1.69 16.19
N ALA A 67 3.74 1.72 15.86
CA ALA A 67 3.25 1.70 14.48
C ALA A 67 3.81 2.88 13.66
N ALA A 68 3.75 4.10 14.21
CA ALA A 68 4.30 5.30 13.55
C ALA A 68 5.81 5.21 13.28
N LYS A 69 6.59 4.59 14.17
CA LYS A 69 8.04 4.37 13.97
C LYS A 69 8.32 3.42 12.83
N ARG A 70 7.58 2.30 12.69
CA ARG A 70 7.80 1.36 11.58
C ARG A 70 7.42 1.96 10.22
N VAL A 71 6.31 2.72 10.15
CA VAL A 71 5.93 3.46 8.94
C VAL A 71 7.06 4.37 8.46
N ARG A 72 7.64 5.17 9.37
CA ARG A 72 8.78 6.05 9.06
C ARG A 72 10.05 5.29 8.69
N ALA A 73 10.35 4.18 9.37
CA ALA A 73 11.49 3.32 9.05
C ALA A 73 11.39 2.72 7.63
N ALA A 74 10.17 2.48 7.15
CA ALA A 74 9.89 2.00 5.81
C ALA A 74 9.77 3.12 4.74
N GLY A 75 10.05 4.38 5.10
CA GLY A 75 10.01 5.53 4.19
C GLY A 75 8.61 6.13 3.96
N GLY A 76 7.59 5.68 4.68
CA GLY A 76 6.27 6.30 4.71
C GLY A 76 6.20 7.47 5.71
N GLU A 77 5.20 8.34 5.55
CA GLU A 77 4.88 9.38 6.52
C GLU A 77 3.81 8.89 7.48
N ALA A 78 4.05 9.00 8.79
CA ALA A 78 3.16 8.46 9.81
C ALA A 78 2.33 9.56 10.47
N ARG A 79 1.01 9.37 10.52
CA ARG A 79 0.07 10.25 11.23
C ARG A 79 -0.63 9.46 12.33
N ILE A 80 -0.45 9.86 13.59
CA ILE A 80 -1.22 9.29 14.69
C ILE A 80 -2.61 9.94 14.70
N VAL A 81 -3.66 9.13 14.87
CA VAL A 81 -5.09 9.54 14.85
C VAL A 81 -5.86 8.95 16.02
#